data_AF-A0A6I5NSL3-F1
#
_entry.id   AF-A0A6I5NSL3-F1
#
_cell.length_a   1.000
_cell.length_b   1.000
_cell.length_c   1.000
_cell.angle_alpha   90.00
_cell.angle_beta   90.00
_cell.angle_gamma   90.00
#
_symmetry.space_group_name_H-M   'P 1'
#
loop_
_entity.id
_entity.type
_entity.pdbx_description
1 polymer ?
#
loop_
_entity_poly.entity_id
_entity_poly.type
_entity_poly.pdbx_seq_one_letter_code
_entity_poly.pdbx_strand_id
1 'polypeptide(L)'
;MGVCLNRAAIAATETSPDIHSIGQKELKEPAHKVVEAEVAPQEFETDLAIAAAIAPAVVNPRVSSIEESDRTHQDLIAGLPFTDLETETTENNTGGTSDIWLSPEASDSSESELSQQGHEALPEPPLELRNPQAVAQTTTLEELSDIDPNHWSYLAVQSLIEDYDCLEGFPDGTFRGNQSLTRYEFAAGLNACLDEVTQLADLLPEDQETIAALTQQFDDELIELTTDVDRLAAVIEELRANQFSPTTRLFGQVIFGLQGRTNNTADFFPVDGNAETDDPGAGAIDFYSNAQLSLISRLTRRDLLLISLQAGQGNSLFDANTNTALGLTNNIRLAYEGDTDFDVELTDLTYRRLIGDSVALIAGAAGVNQVSVFRGPSEAEGAGSGPLSVFAQRNPILSIGNGDTGLGFDWQIIDRLSLQGVYTVADGNNPSENGLFGGDRTLGFQLTASPFETVDLALNYVNSYSENGNLGTGIGDTQLSAGDALTTNAFGATLDWDVTPRFTLGGWGGYTTSVTPGEDGSVETVNWMAFMNFPDLFGPGNLGGLYVGQPPRITSSDLRQGQNIPDLLAGNLGDPGDQPGSTLHIEAFYRYQMTDNISLTPGVIVLFEPANASGSDTITIGALRTTFRF
;
A
#
# COMPACT_ATOMS: atom_id res chain seq x y z
N MET A 1 -22.19 -2.47 -60.79
CA MET A 1 -21.92 -3.71 -61.58
C MET A 1 -20.43 -3.98 -61.42
N GLY A 2 -19.93 -4.93 -60.63
CA GLY A 2 -20.52 -6.22 -60.20
C GLY A 2 -19.86 -7.36 -61.00
N VAL A 3 -19.59 -8.57 -60.48
CA VAL A 3 -19.95 -9.23 -59.19
C VAL A 3 -18.98 -10.42 -58.95
N CYS A 4 -18.77 -10.83 -57.69
CA CYS A 4 -18.08 -12.05 -57.21
C CYS A 4 -16.56 -12.19 -57.48
N LEU A 5 -15.72 -12.84 -56.64
CA LEU A 5 -15.80 -14.03 -55.74
C LEU A 5 -15.70 -15.41 -56.42
N ASN A 6 -14.55 -16.08 -56.23
CA ASN A 6 -14.38 -17.49 -55.81
C ASN A 6 -12.87 -17.84 -55.84
N ARG A 7 -12.28 -18.53 -54.85
CA ARG A 7 -12.42 -19.96 -54.47
C ARG A 7 -12.18 -20.95 -55.63
N ALA A 8 -11.07 -21.68 -55.56
CA ALA A 8 -10.98 -23.07 -56.00
C ALA A 8 -9.76 -23.74 -55.34
N ALA A 9 -9.83 -25.06 -55.13
CA ALA A 9 -8.73 -25.90 -54.66
C ALA A 9 -8.72 -27.23 -55.46
N ILE A 10 -7.69 -28.05 -55.25
CA ILE A 10 -7.55 -29.45 -55.72
C ILE A 10 -7.23 -29.62 -57.22
N ALA A 11 -6.09 -30.28 -57.54
CA ALA A 11 -6.04 -31.51 -58.38
C ALA A 11 -4.61 -31.94 -58.80
N ALA A 12 -4.23 -33.17 -58.45
CA ALA A 12 -3.37 -34.11 -59.21
C ALA A 12 -3.34 -35.47 -58.43
N THR A 13 -3.92 -36.60 -58.86
CA THR A 13 -3.65 -37.52 -60.02
C THR A 13 -2.28 -38.21 -59.95
N GLU A 14 -2.13 -39.54 -60.06
CA GLU A 14 -3.08 -40.67 -60.29
C GLU A 14 -2.55 -41.98 -59.59
N THR A 15 -2.85 -43.27 -59.85
CA THR A 15 -3.41 -44.05 -60.98
C THR A 15 -4.21 -45.30 -60.44
N SER A 16 -4.23 -46.44 -61.15
CA SER A 16 -4.96 -47.72 -60.83
C SER A 16 -4.35 -48.91 -61.62
N PRO A 17 -4.82 -50.20 -61.55
CA PRO A 17 -5.78 -50.90 -60.68
C PRO A 17 -5.07 -52.06 -59.88
N ASP A 18 -5.43 -53.36 -59.70
CA ASP A 18 -6.51 -54.34 -60.04
C ASP A 18 -6.25 -55.64 -59.17
N ILE A 19 -7.05 -56.72 -58.98
CA ILE A 19 -8.46 -57.12 -59.27
C ILE A 19 -8.89 -58.30 -58.33
N HIS A 20 -10.18 -58.64 -58.28
CA HIS A 20 -10.85 -59.89 -57.82
C HIS A 20 -10.57 -60.53 -56.41
N SER A 21 -11.54 -60.34 -55.50
CA SER A 21 -12.40 -61.39 -54.89
C SER A 21 -11.82 -62.69 -54.29
N ILE A 22 -12.03 -62.91 -52.97
CA ILE A 22 -12.67 -64.12 -52.38
C ILE A 22 -12.92 -63.97 -50.85
N GLY A 23 -14.06 -64.49 -50.36
CA GLY A 23 -14.16 -65.13 -49.02
C GLY A 23 -14.54 -64.27 -47.79
N GLN A 24 -15.68 -64.57 -47.17
CA GLN A 24 -15.97 -64.17 -45.78
C GLN A 24 -15.16 -65.01 -44.77
N LYS A 25 -14.73 -64.39 -43.66
CA LYS A 25 -14.51 -65.07 -42.38
C LYS A 25 -14.54 -64.09 -41.21
N GLU A 26 -15.29 -64.43 -40.17
CA GLU A 26 -15.23 -63.74 -38.87
C GLU A 26 -13.89 -64.03 -38.18
N LEU A 27 -13.32 -63.04 -37.49
CA LEU A 27 -12.34 -63.25 -36.42
C LEU A 27 -12.56 -62.20 -35.32
N LYS A 28 -12.38 -62.61 -34.07
CA LYS A 28 -12.62 -61.78 -32.87
C LYS A 28 -11.32 -61.10 -32.41
N GLU A 29 -11.44 -59.90 -31.87
CA GLU A 29 -10.39 -59.31 -31.03
C GLU A 29 -10.43 -59.89 -29.61
N PRO A 30 -9.27 -60.02 -28.92
CA PRO A 30 -9.18 -60.52 -27.55
C PRO A 30 -9.27 -59.38 -26.51
N ALA A 31 -9.95 -59.62 -25.39
CA ALA A 31 -10.07 -58.65 -24.30
C ALA A 31 -8.86 -58.66 -23.34
N HIS A 32 -8.48 -57.47 -22.85
CA HIS A 32 -7.67 -57.33 -21.64
C HIS A 32 -8.58 -57.22 -20.40
N LYS A 33 -8.12 -57.78 -19.27
CA LYS A 33 -8.88 -57.76 -18.01
C LYS A 33 -8.53 -56.56 -17.14
N VAL A 34 -9.56 -55.93 -16.58
CA VAL A 34 -9.52 -55.24 -15.28
C VAL A 34 -10.22 -56.16 -14.26
N VAL A 35 -9.94 -56.00 -12.97
CA VAL A 35 -10.54 -56.79 -11.89
C VAL A 35 -11.29 -55.86 -10.94
N GLU A 36 -12.60 -56.04 -10.83
CA GLU A 36 -13.45 -55.37 -9.85
C GLU A 36 -13.41 -56.11 -8.49
N ALA A 37 -13.70 -55.38 -7.41
CA ALA A 37 -14.02 -55.93 -6.11
C ALA A 37 -15.20 -55.16 -5.53
N GLU A 38 -16.32 -55.84 -5.31
CA GLU A 38 -17.61 -55.26 -4.92
C GLU A 38 -17.88 -55.51 -3.43
N VAL A 39 -18.32 -54.47 -2.70
CA VAL A 39 -18.95 -54.58 -1.37
C VAL A 39 -20.11 -53.59 -1.30
N ALA A 40 -21.25 -54.05 -0.78
CA ALA A 40 -22.55 -53.37 -0.81
C ALA A 40 -22.73 -52.29 0.29
N PRO A 41 -23.66 -51.32 0.11
CA PRO A 41 -23.91 -50.23 1.07
C PRO A 41 -24.82 -50.63 2.24
N GLN A 42 -24.83 -49.80 3.29
CA GLN A 42 -25.87 -49.77 4.33
C GLN A 42 -26.34 -48.34 4.58
N GLU A 43 -27.66 -48.18 4.75
CA GLU A 43 -28.31 -46.98 5.31
C GLU A 43 -28.26 -47.03 6.85
N PHE A 44 -28.43 -45.91 7.55
CA PHE A 44 -29.44 -45.79 8.63
C PHE A 44 -29.59 -44.34 9.18
N GLU A 45 -30.86 -43.92 9.28
CA GLU A 45 -31.55 -42.88 10.08
C GLU A 45 -30.86 -41.62 10.66
N THR A 46 -31.61 -40.51 10.57
CA THR A 46 -31.55 -39.31 11.42
C THR A 46 -32.34 -39.47 12.72
N ASP A 47 -31.94 -38.81 13.81
CA ASP A 47 -32.86 -38.54 14.95
C ASP A 47 -32.56 -37.21 15.67
N LEU A 48 -33.49 -36.70 16.49
CA LEU A 48 -33.58 -35.29 16.88
C LEU A 48 -33.64 -35.01 18.40
N ALA A 49 -32.75 -34.14 18.88
CA ALA A 49 -32.85 -33.24 20.04
C ALA A 49 -33.28 -33.75 21.45
N ILE A 50 -32.37 -33.55 22.44
CA ILE A 50 -32.70 -33.08 23.80
C ILE A 50 -31.66 -32.01 24.21
N ALA A 51 -32.06 -31.00 25.00
CA ALA A 51 -31.20 -29.91 25.47
C ALA A 51 -31.15 -29.79 27.01
N ALA A 52 -30.01 -29.37 27.58
CA ALA A 52 -29.93 -28.79 28.93
C ALA A 52 -28.65 -27.96 29.19
N ALA A 53 -28.86 -26.76 29.73
CA ALA A 53 -27.94 -25.70 30.16
C ALA A 53 -26.59 -26.06 30.82
N ILE A 54 -25.56 -25.26 30.48
CA ILE A 54 -24.59 -24.67 31.43
C ILE A 54 -24.52 -23.15 31.14
N ALA A 55 -24.35 -22.32 32.18
CA ALA A 55 -24.35 -20.84 32.11
C ALA A 55 -22.92 -20.26 32.27
N PRO A 56 -22.67 -18.96 31.97
CA PRO A 56 -21.32 -18.47 31.67
C PRO A 56 -20.43 -18.22 32.89
N ALA A 57 -19.13 -18.36 32.71
CA ALA A 57 -18.11 -17.92 33.65
C ALA A 57 -17.86 -16.42 33.50
N VAL A 58 -18.06 -15.65 34.57
CA VAL A 58 -17.72 -14.23 34.65
C VAL A 58 -16.30 -14.08 35.19
N VAL A 59 -15.44 -13.38 34.46
CA VAL A 59 -14.19 -12.81 34.98
C VAL A 59 -14.20 -11.31 34.69
N ASN A 60 -13.79 -10.52 35.66
CA ASN A 60 -13.93 -9.07 35.67
C ASN A 60 -12.68 -8.44 36.30
N PRO A 61 -11.87 -7.68 35.55
CA PRO A 61 -10.94 -6.73 36.12
C PRO A 61 -11.45 -5.29 35.94
N ARG A 62 -11.79 -4.63 37.05
CA ARG A 62 -11.84 -3.16 37.10
C ARG A 62 -10.44 -2.65 37.39
N VAL A 63 -9.84 -1.94 36.44
CA VAL A 63 -8.86 -0.86 36.72
C VAL A 63 -9.33 0.38 35.95
N SER A 64 -8.93 1.56 36.42
CA SER A 64 -9.52 2.86 36.04
C SER A 64 -9.02 3.43 34.72
N SER A 65 -9.90 4.23 34.12
CA SER A 65 -9.66 5.22 33.07
C SER A 65 -8.30 5.91 33.11
N ILE A 66 -7.64 5.95 31.95
CA ILE A 66 -6.88 7.10 31.47
C ILE A 66 -7.50 7.49 30.13
N GLU A 67 -7.92 8.75 29.99
CA GLU A 67 -8.23 9.36 28.70
C GLU A 67 -6.98 10.12 28.23
N GLU A 68 -6.45 9.78 27.07
CA GLU A 68 -5.86 10.73 26.13
C GLU A 68 -5.90 10.06 24.74
N SER A 69 -5.98 10.82 23.66
CA SER A 69 -6.05 10.28 22.31
C SER A 69 -4.75 10.49 21.57
N ASP A 70 -4.16 9.42 21.04
CA ASP A 70 -3.12 9.51 20.02
C ASP A 70 -3.57 8.78 18.75
N ARG A 71 -3.43 9.43 17.60
CA ARG A 71 -4.00 9.00 16.31
C ARG A 71 -2.91 8.81 15.27
N THR A 72 -2.30 7.63 15.25
CA THR A 72 -1.43 7.20 14.14
C THR A 72 -2.27 6.62 13.00
N HIS A 73 -2.40 7.39 11.92
CA HIS A 73 -3.04 6.92 10.68
C HIS A 73 -2.14 5.89 9.97
N GLN A 74 -2.74 4.93 9.25
CA GLN A 74 -2.03 3.88 8.50
C GLN A 74 -2.67 3.65 7.13
N ASP A 75 -2.33 4.57 6.23
CA ASP A 75 -2.86 4.61 4.87
C ASP A 75 -2.10 3.69 3.90
N LEU A 76 -2.40 3.87 2.62
CA LEU A 76 -2.35 2.78 1.64
C LEU A 76 -0.93 2.49 1.12
N ILE A 77 -0.68 1.23 0.79
CA ILE A 77 0.55 0.78 0.10
C ILE A 77 0.65 1.37 -1.33
N ALA A 78 -0.44 1.93 -1.86
CA ALA A 78 -0.55 2.57 -3.18
C ALA A 78 0.14 3.95 -3.26
N GLY A 79 1.48 3.96 -3.14
CA GLY A 79 2.30 5.14 -3.47
C GLY A 79 2.96 5.84 -2.27
N LEU A 80 3.58 5.07 -1.36
CA LEU A 80 4.36 5.60 -0.21
C LEU A 80 5.21 6.83 -0.59
N PRO A 81 4.93 8.02 -0.03
CA PRO A 81 5.83 9.17 -0.14
C PRO A 81 7.07 8.94 0.73
N PHE A 82 8.21 9.50 0.34
CA PHE A 82 9.48 9.31 1.07
C PHE A 82 9.58 10.12 2.38
N THR A 83 8.59 10.98 2.66
CA THR A 83 8.52 11.87 3.83
C THR A 83 8.34 11.12 5.15
N ASP A 84 7.64 9.98 5.14
CA ASP A 84 7.09 9.37 6.35
C ASP A 84 8.08 8.40 7.03
N LEU A 85 9.38 8.67 6.86
CA LEU A 85 10.50 7.86 7.36
C LEU A 85 11.34 8.55 8.45
N GLU A 86 10.96 9.76 8.88
CA GLU A 86 11.59 10.47 10.01
C GLU A 86 10.55 10.99 11.02
N THR A 87 10.31 10.23 12.09
CA THR A 87 10.34 10.71 13.50
C THR A 87 10.17 9.53 14.47
N GLU A 88 11.25 9.11 15.12
CA GLU A 88 11.18 8.37 16.39
C GLU A 88 12.49 8.55 17.17
N THR A 89 12.67 9.70 17.84
CA THR A 89 13.53 9.91 19.03
C THR A 89 13.60 11.39 19.44
N THR A 90 12.79 11.82 20.41
CA THR A 90 13.19 12.63 21.58
C THR A 90 11.96 12.90 22.46
N GLU A 91 11.98 12.44 23.71
CA GLU A 91 10.97 12.82 24.70
C GLU A 91 11.30 14.18 25.35
N ASN A 92 10.27 14.79 25.95
CA ASN A 92 10.32 16.00 26.79
C ASN A 92 10.65 17.33 26.08
N ASN A 93 9.60 17.99 25.59
CA ASN A 93 9.23 19.23 26.28
C ASN A 93 7.72 19.56 26.26
N THR A 94 7.32 20.38 27.23
CA THR A 94 5.94 20.74 27.56
C THR A 94 5.21 21.50 26.45
N GLY A 95 3.92 21.22 26.26
CA GLY A 95 3.08 21.90 25.28
C GLY A 95 2.82 23.40 25.55
N GLY A 96 2.77 24.18 24.48
CA GLY A 96 2.39 25.61 24.50
C GLY A 96 2.34 26.19 23.08
N THR A 97 1.19 26.71 22.66
CA THR A 97 0.95 27.20 21.30
C THR A 97 1.20 28.71 21.14
N SER A 98 2.33 29.10 20.53
CA SER A 98 2.50 30.44 19.94
C SER A 98 3.77 30.54 19.07
N ASP A 99 3.59 30.92 17.80
CA ASP A 99 4.66 31.29 16.85
C ASP A 99 5.66 30.14 16.53
N ILE A 100 6.32 30.06 15.37
CA ILE A 100 7.13 31.08 14.69
C ILE A 100 6.94 31.02 13.16
N TRP A 101 6.54 32.15 12.57
CA TRP A 101 7.01 32.52 11.23
C TRP A 101 8.38 33.21 11.38
N LEU A 102 9.40 32.78 10.64
CA LEU A 102 10.56 33.64 10.36
C LEU A 102 11.11 33.40 8.96
N SER A 103 11.48 34.50 8.29
CA SER A 103 12.07 34.52 6.95
C SER A 103 13.61 34.53 7.00
N PRO A 104 14.32 34.17 5.92
CA PRO A 104 15.78 33.99 5.95
C PRO A 104 16.57 35.27 5.66
N GLU A 105 17.67 35.50 6.37
CA GLU A 105 18.65 36.55 6.03
C GLU A 105 20.06 36.29 6.61
N ALA A 106 21.09 36.39 5.74
CA ALA A 106 22.53 36.59 6.04
C ALA A 106 23.31 35.51 6.86
N SER A 107 24.62 35.25 6.63
CA SER A 107 25.52 35.66 5.53
C SER A 107 26.77 34.78 5.42
N ASP A 108 27.35 34.74 4.22
CA ASP A 108 28.65 34.17 3.80
C ASP A 108 29.87 34.51 4.68
N SER A 109 30.75 33.52 4.93
CA SER A 109 32.20 33.73 5.12
C SER A 109 33.06 32.44 4.95
N SER A 110 33.67 32.29 3.77
CA SER A 110 35.10 31.98 3.52
C SER A 110 35.87 30.81 4.21
N GLU A 111 36.63 30.08 3.38
CA GLU A 111 37.89 29.33 3.65
C GLU A 111 37.80 28.08 4.55
N SER A 112 38.35 26.90 4.24
CA SER A 112 39.40 26.44 3.30
C SER A 112 40.87 26.65 3.72
N GLU A 113 41.30 26.06 4.84
CA GLU A 113 42.62 25.39 4.91
C GLU A 113 42.78 24.50 6.17
N LEU A 114 42.67 23.17 6.02
CA LEU A 114 43.59 22.25 6.69
C LEU A 114 43.76 20.96 5.89
N SER A 115 45.01 20.54 5.71
CA SER A 115 45.37 19.34 4.96
C SER A 115 45.73 18.19 5.90
N GLN A 116 45.59 16.96 5.41
CA GLN A 116 46.28 15.76 5.92
C GLN A 116 46.11 15.42 7.41
N GLN A 117 45.05 14.66 7.74
CA GLN A 117 45.23 13.49 8.59
C GLN A 117 44.08 12.49 8.39
N GLY A 118 44.40 11.32 7.84
CA GLY A 118 43.58 10.14 8.07
C GLY A 118 43.89 9.62 9.47
N HIS A 119 42.86 9.28 10.25
CA HIS A 119 43.02 8.54 11.49
C HIS A 119 42.39 7.15 11.33
N GLU A 120 43.17 6.13 11.68
CA GLU A 120 42.71 4.77 11.84
C GLU A 120 41.73 4.68 13.02
N ALA A 121 40.89 3.63 13.04
CA ALA A 121 40.05 3.36 14.20
C ALA A 121 40.93 3.09 15.43
N LEU A 122 40.82 3.95 16.45
CA LEU A 122 41.49 3.72 17.73
C LEU A 122 40.84 2.51 18.41
N PRO A 123 41.63 1.52 18.87
CA PRO A 123 41.10 0.43 19.69
C PRO A 123 40.71 0.95 21.08
N GLU A 124 39.70 0.35 21.69
CA GLU A 124 39.32 0.65 23.07
C GLU A 124 40.48 0.38 24.04
N PRO A 125 40.73 1.27 25.03
CA PRO A 125 41.78 1.07 26.02
C PRO A 125 41.43 -0.10 26.97
N PRO A 126 42.41 -0.92 27.39
CA PRO A 126 42.16 -1.96 28.38
C PRO A 126 41.74 -1.39 29.74
N LEU A 127 40.87 -2.11 30.44
CA LEU A 127 40.52 -1.82 31.83
C LEU A 127 41.71 -2.13 32.77
N GLU A 128 42.57 -1.14 33.00
CA GLU A 128 43.63 -1.25 34.02
C GLU A 128 43.04 -1.13 35.44
N LEU A 129 43.09 -2.22 36.20
CA LEU A 129 42.78 -2.27 37.63
C LEU A 129 43.78 -1.41 38.43
N ARG A 130 43.43 -0.14 38.66
CA ARG A 130 44.29 0.82 39.36
C ARG A 130 44.34 0.53 40.86
N ASN A 131 45.39 -0.17 41.28
CA ASN A 131 45.70 -0.47 42.68
C ASN A 131 45.83 0.82 43.53
N PRO A 132 45.13 0.96 44.67
CA PRO A 132 45.11 2.20 45.43
C PRO A 132 46.40 2.42 46.22
N GLN A 133 47.04 3.56 45.98
CA GLN A 133 47.92 4.22 46.95
C GLN A 133 47.54 5.69 47.04
N ALA A 134 46.95 6.08 48.17
CA ALA A 134 46.52 7.44 48.40
C ALA A 134 47.71 8.40 48.50
N VAL A 135 47.58 9.54 47.83
CA VAL A 135 48.26 10.78 48.20
C VAL A 135 47.14 11.80 48.36
N ALA A 136 46.54 11.84 49.56
CA ALA A 136 45.54 12.84 49.88
C ALA A 136 46.16 14.23 49.72
N GLN A 137 45.57 15.04 48.84
CA GLN A 137 45.89 16.45 48.68
C GLN A 137 44.60 17.22 48.93
N THR A 138 44.40 17.60 50.19
CA THR A 138 43.32 18.49 50.63
C THR A 138 43.42 19.79 49.83
N THR A 139 42.56 19.94 48.83
CA THR A 139 42.51 21.13 47.96
C THR A 139 41.58 22.14 48.59
N THR A 140 42.15 23.24 49.09
CA THR A 140 41.35 24.31 49.73
C THR A 140 40.60 25.11 48.68
N LEU A 141 39.43 25.67 49.01
CA LEU A 141 38.53 26.30 48.03
C LEU A 141 39.19 27.40 47.20
N GLU A 142 40.18 28.11 47.75
CA GLU A 142 41.00 29.12 47.07
C GLU A 142 41.79 28.59 45.85
N GLU A 143 41.86 27.28 45.65
CA GLU A 143 42.54 26.63 44.51
C GLU A 143 41.59 26.24 43.35
N LEU A 144 40.26 26.33 43.53
CA LEU A 144 39.28 26.00 42.49
C LEU A 144 38.98 27.20 41.58
N SER A 145 39.37 27.08 40.31
CA SER A 145 39.50 28.21 39.39
C SER A 145 38.21 28.70 38.71
N ASP A 146 37.09 27.99 38.88
CA ASP A 146 35.85 28.18 38.13
C ASP A 146 34.60 28.47 38.98
N ILE A 147 34.74 28.69 40.29
CA ILE A 147 33.65 29.08 41.20
C ILE A 147 33.69 30.59 41.46
N ASP A 148 32.64 31.34 41.08
CA ASP A 148 32.52 32.77 41.38
C ASP A 148 32.13 33.00 42.87
N PRO A 149 32.91 33.78 43.66
CA PRO A 149 32.59 34.14 45.05
C PRO A 149 31.24 34.85 45.28
N ASN A 150 30.59 35.34 44.22
CA ASN A 150 29.28 35.98 44.26
C ASN A 150 28.13 35.03 43.86
N HIS A 151 28.43 33.79 43.45
CA HIS A 151 27.42 32.82 43.05
C HIS A 151 26.64 32.29 44.25
N TRP A 152 25.33 32.03 44.07
CA TRP A 152 24.44 31.61 45.16
C TRP A 152 24.87 30.30 45.83
N SER A 153 25.54 29.41 45.09
CA SER A 153 26.03 28.13 45.58
C SER A 153 27.41 28.21 46.26
N TYR A 154 28.12 29.34 46.19
CA TYR A 154 29.49 29.46 46.69
C TYR A 154 29.62 29.03 48.15
N LEU A 155 28.75 29.57 49.03
CA LEU A 155 28.74 29.21 50.46
C LEU A 155 28.36 27.75 50.73
N ALA A 156 27.60 27.11 49.84
CA ALA A 156 27.22 25.71 49.98
C ALA A 156 28.36 24.78 49.57
N VAL A 157 29.01 25.05 48.43
CA VAL A 157 30.20 24.31 47.98
C VAL A 157 31.37 24.56 48.94
N GLN A 158 31.54 25.80 49.43
CA GLN A 158 32.52 26.13 50.47
C GLN A 158 32.34 25.24 51.69
N SER A 159 31.14 25.13 52.25
CA SER A 159 30.92 24.33 53.46
C SER A 159 31.16 22.83 53.20
N LEU A 160 30.69 22.30 52.06
CA LEU A 160 30.88 20.88 51.70
C LEU A 160 32.36 20.49 51.49
N ILE A 161 33.22 21.45 51.10
CA ILE A 161 34.67 21.24 50.93
C ILE A 161 35.44 21.56 52.22
N GLU A 162 35.19 22.70 52.87
CA GLU A 162 36.01 23.21 53.98
C GLU A 162 35.52 22.82 55.38
N ASP A 163 34.20 22.62 55.59
CA ASP A 163 33.63 22.19 56.89
C ASP A 163 33.42 20.66 56.95
N TYR A 164 33.14 20.01 55.81
CA TYR A 164 32.75 18.60 55.73
C TYR A 164 33.71 17.67 54.96
N ASP A 165 34.75 18.20 54.30
CA ASP A 165 35.76 17.46 53.50
C ASP A 165 35.15 16.42 52.52
N CYS A 166 33.93 16.72 52.03
CA CYS A 166 32.99 15.73 51.49
C CYS A 166 32.89 15.75 49.95
N LEU A 167 33.51 16.75 49.31
CA LEU A 167 33.66 16.88 47.86
C LEU A 167 35.11 17.25 47.53
N GLU A 168 35.79 16.45 46.72
CA GLU A 168 37.07 16.86 46.10
C GLU A 168 36.80 17.58 44.76
N GLY A 169 37.62 18.58 44.44
CA GLY A 169 37.65 19.16 43.09
C GLY A 169 38.27 18.21 42.06
N PHE A 170 38.04 18.45 40.77
CA PHE A 170 38.73 17.70 39.72
C PHE A 170 40.26 17.94 39.79
N PRO A 171 41.11 16.95 39.46
CA PRO A 171 42.58 17.08 39.54
C PRO A 171 43.24 18.13 38.63
N ASP A 172 42.44 18.93 37.91
CA ASP A 172 42.87 20.08 37.10
C ASP A 172 42.58 21.44 37.78
N GLY A 173 42.03 21.46 39.00
CA GLY A 173 41.68 22.68 39.74
C GLY A 173 40.34 23.28 39.31
N THR A 174 39.36 22.44 38.97
CA THR A 174 38.00 22.86 38.59
C THR A 174 36.92 22.09 39.38
N PHE A 175 35.74 22.69 39.54
CA PHE A 175 34.54 22.06 40.10
C PHE A 175 33.51 21.71 39.00
N ARG A 176 33.59 22.38 37.85
CA ARG A 176 32.79 22.18 36.64
C ARG A 176 31.28 22.34 36.81
N GLY A 177 30.85 23.19 37.75
CA GLY A 177 29.44 23.38 38.14
C GLY A 177 28.46 23.87 37.04
N ASN A 178 28.94 24.11 35.81
CA ASN A 178 28.12 24.39 34.62
C ASN A 178 27.97 23.18 33.67
N GLN A 179 28.51 22.00 34.00
CA GLN A 179 28.37 20.77 33.21
C GLN A 179 27.24 19.88 33.73
N SER A 180 26.57 19.17 32.83
CA SER A 180 25.54 18.19 33.17
C SER A 180 26.18 16.90 33.72
N LEU A 181 26.10 16.72 35.03
CA LEU A 181 26.61 15.55 35.75
C LEU A 181 25.83 14.27 35.37
N THR A 182 26.52 13.14 35.18
CA THR A 182 25.83 11.85 35.00
C THR A 182 25.30 11.30 36.33
N ARG A 183 24.30 10.40 36.27
CA ARG A 183 23.74 9.76 37.48
C ARG A 183 24.80 9.03 38.31
N TYR A 184 25.82 8.45 37.66
CA TYR A 184 26.89 7.72 38.32
C TYR A 184 27.88 8.65 39.03
N GLU A 185 28.24 9.79 38.42
CA GLU A 185 29.11 10.79 39.06
C GLU A 185 28.41 11.46 40.26
N PHE A 186 27.10 11.72 40.17
CA PHE A 186 26.31 12.19 41.30
C PHE A 186 26.28 11.18 42.45
N ALA A 187 26.03 9.90 42.15
CA ALA A 187 26.02 8.84 43.16
C ALA A 187 27.41 8.66 43.82
N ALA A 188 28.50 8.74 43.05
CA ALA A 188 29.85 8.64 43.59
C ALA A 188 30.20 9.80 44.54
N GLY A 189 29.89 11.05 44.16
CA GLY A 189 30.09 12.22 45.03
C GLY A 189 29.21 12.20 46.28
N LEU A 190 27.96 11.75 46.16
CA LEU A 190 27.06 11.59 47.30
C LEU A 190 27.54 10.51 48.27
N ASN A 191 28.04 9.37 47.78
CA ASN A 191 28.59 8.31 48.63
C ASN A 191 29.82 8.79 49.41
N ALA A 192 30.77 9.45 48.73
CA ALA A 192 31.95 10.02 49.38
C ALA A 192 31.56 11.03 50.48
N CYS A 193 30.55 11.86 50.22
CA CYS A 193 30.06 12.81 51.22
C CYS A 193 29.39 12.12 52.42
N LEU A 194 28.65 11.02 52.20
CA LEU A 194 28.03 10.23 53.27
C LEU A 194 29.07 9.48 54.12
N ASP A 195 30.15 8.99 53.51
CA ASP A 195 31.26 8.32 54.22
C ASP A 195 32.00 9.27 55.19
N GLU A 196 32.08 10.58 54.90
CA GLU A 196 32.72 11.55 55.80
C GLU A 196 31.72 12.20 56.79
N VAL A 197 30.47 12.46 56.37
CA VAL A 197 29.40 12.91 57.28
C VAL A 197 29.08 11.86 58.37
N THR A 198 29.36 10.58 58.13
CA THR A 198 29.25 9.52 59.17
C THR A 198 30.49 9.42 60.06
N GLN A 199 31.62 10.06 59.72
CA GLN A 199 32.82 10.17 60.56
C GLN A 199 32.84 11.46 61.41
N LEU A 200 32.24 12.55 60.91
CA LEU A 200 32.04 13.81 61.65
C LEU A 200 30.95 13.66 62.73
N ALA A 201 31.42 13.41 63.96
CA ALA A 201 30.66 12.82 65.06
C ALA A 201 29.45 13.59 65.63
N ASP A 202 28.65 12.85 66.42
CA ASP A 202 27.60 13.30 67.34
C ASP A 202 26.21 13.63 66.74
N LEU A 203 25.85 12.95 65.63
CA LEU A 203 24.45 12.75 65.23
C LEU A 203 23.60 12.20 66.40
N LEU A 204 22.38 12.71 66.58
CA LEU A 204 21.44 12.16 67.58
C LEU A 204 21.11 10.70 67.23
N PRO A 205 20.80 9.82 68.20
CA PRO A 205 20.49 8.41 67.92
C PRO A 205 19.33 8.22 66.91
N GLU A 206 18.38 9.16 66.91
CA GLU A 206 17.25 9.21 65.97
C GLU A 206 17.65 9.61 64.54
N ASP A 207 18.67 10.44 64.36
CA ASP A 207 19.22 10.79 63.04
C ASP A 207 20.07 9.65 62.47
N GLN A 208 20.81 8.93 63.32
CA GLN A 208 21.61 7.76 62.91
C GLN A 208 20.71 6.62 62.37
N GLU A 209 19.60 6.31 63.06
CA GLU A 209 18.61 5.36 62.56
C GLU A 209 17.95 5.84 61.25
N THR A 210 17.71 7.16 61.11
CA THR A 210 17.10 7.74 59.90
C THR A 210 18.04 7.69 58.69
N ILE A 211 19.31 8.05 58.84
CA ILE A 211 20.31 7.98 57.75
C ILE A 211 20.58 6.52 57.38
N ALA A 212 20.75 5.61 58.35
CA ALA A 212 20.93 4.19 58.07
C ALA A 212 19.72 3.60 57.32
N ALA A 213 18.50 3.99 57.69
CA ALA A 213 17.29 3.57 56.99
C ALA A 213 17.19 4.15 55.57
N LEU A 214 17.68 5.37 55.33
CA LEU A 214 17.73 5.97 53.99
C LEU A 214 18.79 5.31 53.11
N THR A 215 20.01 5.08 53.61
CA THR A 215 21.04 4.33 52.88
C THR A 215 20.55 2.93 52.53
N GLN A 216 19.90 2.23 53.47
CA GLN A 216 19.30 0.92 53.19
C GLN A 216 18.20 1.01 52.12
N GLN A 217 17.32 2.02 52.16
CA GLN A 217 16.30 2.23 51.12
C GLN A 217 16.94 2.51 49.75
N PHE A 218 18.05 3.25 49.69
CA PHE A 218 18.79 3.47 48.44
C PHE A 218 19.48 2.20 47.94
N ASP A 219 20.05 1.36 48.82
CA ASP A 219 20.59 0.04 48.42
C ASP A 219 19.50 -0.89 47.87
N ASP A 220 18.35 -0.97 48.56
CA ASP A 220 17.19 -1.77 48.12
C ASP A 220 16.64 -1.27 46.77
N GLU A 221 16.47 0.04 46.58
CA GLU A 221 16.06 0.68 45.30
C GLU A 221 17.10 0.53 44.18
N LEU A 222 18.42 0.56 44.50
CA LEU A 222 19.48 0.32 43.52
C LEU A 222 19.50 -1.14 43.04
N ILE A 223 19.17 -2.09 43.93
CA ILE A 223 19.00 -3.51 43.58
C ILE A 223 17.74 -3.69 42.71
N GLU A 224 16.63 -3.02 43.02
CA GLU A 224 15.41 -3.05 42.20
C GLU A 224 15.66 -2.42 40.81
N LEU A 225 16.29 -1.24 40.74
CA LEU A 225 16.66 -0.59 39.46
C LEU A 225 17.62 -1.44 38.63
N THR A 226 18.59 -2.12 39.26
CA THR A 226 19.51 -3.04 38.56
C THR A 226 18.73 -4.25 38.01
N THR A 227 17.82 -4.81 38.80
CA THR A 227 16.93 -5.92 38.39
C THR A 227 16.03 -5.50 37.22
N ASP A 228 15.56 -4.25 37.21
CA ASP A 228 14.74 -3.68 36.15
C ASP A 228 15.53 -3.41 34.86
N VAL A 229 16.78 -2.98 34.97
CA VAL A 229 17.71 -2.86 33.83
C VAL A 229 18.06 -4.22 33.25
N ASP A 230 18.38 -5.22 34.08
CA ASP A 230 18.63 -6.60 33.62
C ASP A 230 17.39 -7.23 32.97
N ARG A 231 16.19 -6.98 33.54
CA ARG A 231 14.91 -7.40 32.95
C ARG A 231 14.66 -6.73 31.60
N LEU A 232 14.92 -5.43 31.47
CA LEU A 232 14.78 -4.69 30.22
C LEU A 232 15.80 -5.16 29.17
N ALA A 233 17.05 -5.42 29.57
CA ALA A 233 18.08 -5.98 28.69
C ALA A 233 17.71 -7.39 28.20
N ALA A 234 17.16 -8.24 29.07
CA ALA A 234 16.66 -9.55 28.69
C ALA A 234 15.48 -9.46 27.71
N VAL A 235 14.54 -8.54 27.93
CA VAL A 235 13.42 -8.27 27.00
C VAL A 235 13.93 -7.72 25.66
N ILE A 236 14.95 -6.85 25.65
CA ILE A 236 15.58 -6.34 24.43
C ILE A 236 16.26 -7.46 23.64
N GLU A 237 16.99 -8.36 24.31
CA GLU A 237 17.61 -9.52 23.64
C GLU A 237 16.57 -10.56 23.18
N GLU A 238 15.48 -10.78 23.91
CA GLU A 238 14.35 -11.60 23.47
C GLU A 238 13.64 -11.00 22.24
N LEU A 239 13.41 -9.69 22.23
CA LEU A 239 12.86 -8.99 21.07
C LEU A 239 13.80 -9.04 19.86
N ARG A 240 15.12 -8.87 20.06
CA ARG A 240 16.14 -9.01 19.00
C ARG A 240 16.21 -10.43 18.45
N ALA A 241 16.17 -11.45 19.32
CA ALA A 241 16.21 -12.84 18.92
C ALA A 241 14.96 -13.31 18.16
N ASN A 242 13.80 -12.69 18.44
CA ASN A 242 12.52 -13.00 17.79
C ASN A 242 12.17 -12.07 16.60
N GLN A 243 12.92 -11.01 16.33
CA GLN A 243 12.74 -10.18 15.14
C GLN A 243 13.21 -10.90 13.87
N PHE A 244 12.26 -11.36 13.06
CA PHE A 244 12.54 -12.07 11.79
C PHE A 244 13.34 -11.25 10.76
N SER A 245 13.33 -9.92 10.85
CA SER A 245 14.29 -9.04 10.17
C SER A 245 14.27 -7.63 10.79
N PRO A 246 15.43 -7.00 11.07
CA PRO A 246 15.48 -5.59 11.49
C PRO A 246 15.33 -4.61 10.32
N THR A 247 15.28 -5.10 9.07
CA THR A 247 15.18 -4.28 7.85
C THR A 247 13.95 -4.56 7.00
N THR A 248 13.26 -5.68 7.21
CA THR A 248 12.08 -6.09 6.42
C THR A 248 10.84 -6.11 7.29
N ARG A 249 9.83 -5.31 6.92
CA ARG A 249 8.47 -5.41 7.47
C ARG A 249 7.59 -6.23 6.52
N LEU A 250 6.71 -7.03 7.11
CA LEU A 250 5.64 -7.73 6.42
C LEU A 250 4.36 -6.89 6.53
N PHE A 251 3.57 -6.85 5.47
CA PHE A 251 2.19 -6.34 5.47
C PHE A 251 1.32 -7.35 4.73
N GLY A 252 0.23 -7.79 5.34
CA GLY A 252 -0.73 -8.70 4.75
C GLY A 252 -2.10 -8.06 4.60
N GLN A 253 -2.77 -8.37 3.49
CA GLN A 253 -4.18 -8.07 3.28
C GLN A 253 -4.88 -9.34 2.79
N VAL A 254 -5.96 -9.74 3.47
CA VAL A 254 -6.82 -10.83 3.00
C VAL A 254 -8.25 -10.32 2.89
N ILE A 255 -8.83 -10.46 1.71
CA ILE A 255 -10.18 -10.04 1.40
C ILE A 255 -11.03 -11.27 1.11
N PHE A 256 -12.21 -11.33 1.72
CA PHE A 256 -13.28 -12.25 1.36
C PHE A 256 -14.49 -11.44 0.89
N GLY A 257 -14.96 -11.69 -0.33
CA GLY A 257 -16.11 -11.03 -0.90
C GLY A 257 -17.26 -12.00 -1.10
N LEU A 258 -18.40 -11.75 -0.46
CA LEU A 258 -19.67 -12.37 -0.83
C LEU A 258 -20.43 -11.39 -1.74
N GLN A 259 -20.76 -11.79 -2.95
CA GLN A 259 -21.48 -10.95 -3.90
C GLN A 259 -22.64 -11.70 -4.55
N GLY A 260 -23.62 -10.97 -5.07
CA GLY A 260 -24.66 -11.52 -5.92
C GLY A 260 -25.29 -10.44 -6.79
N ARG A 261 -25.80 -10.82 -7.96
CA ARG A 261 -26.31 -9.88 -8.97
C ARG A 261 -27.71 -10.27 -9.42
N THR A 262 -28.49 -9.29 -9.88
CA THR A 262 -29.81 -9.55 -10.45
C THR A 262 -29.72 -10.37 -11.74
N ASN A 263 -30.77 -11.12 -12.05
CA ASN A 263 -30.96 -11.65 -13.40
C ASN A 263 -30.99 -10.48 -14.39
N ASN A 264 -30.21 -10.60 -15.47
CA ASN A 264 -30.04 -9.57 -16.49
C ASN A 264 -29.62 -10.24 -17.81
N THR A 265 -30.02 -9.66 -18.95
CA THR A 265 -29.40 -9.93 -20.25
C THR A 265 -28.85 -8.65 -20.87
N ALA A 266 -27.77 -8.76 -21.64
CA ALA A 266 -27.09 -7.63 -22.27
C ALA A 266 -27.30 -7.59 -23.79
N ASP A 267 -27.39 -6.37 -24.31
CA ASP A 267 -27.37 -6.05 -25.74
C ASP A 267 -25.92 -5.84 -26.22
N PHE A 268 -25.09 -6.87 -26.10
CA PHE A 268 -23.66 -6.79 -26.48
C PHE A 268 -23.44 -6.77 -28.00
N PHE A 269 -24.43 -7.19 -28.78
CA PHE A 269 -24.45 -7.12 -30.24
C PHE A 269 -25.68 -6.32 -30.70
N PRO A 270 -25.62 -4.97 -30.68
CA PRO A 270 -26.76 -4.06 -30.90
C PRO A 270 -27.23 -3.98 -32.35
N VAL A 271 -27.66 -5.13 -32.87
CA VAL A 271 -28.15 -5.34 -34.25
C VAL A 271 -29.62 -4.95 -34.37
N ASP A 272 -30.45 -5.21 -33.34
CA ASP A 272 -31.88 -4.86 -33.34
C ASP A 272 -32.42 -4.23 -32.04
N GLY A 273 -31.57 -4.05 -31.02
CA GLY A 273 -31.89 -3.33 -29.77
C GLY A 273 -32.67 -4.15 -28.74
N ASN A 274 -32.64 -5.48 -28.84
CA ASN A 274 -33.06 -6.41 -27.80
C ASN A 274 -31.81 -6.95 -27.06
N ALA A 275 -31.98 -7.81 -26.05
CA ALA A 275 -30.87 -8.28 -25.22
C ALA A 275 -30.80 -9.82 -25.15
N GLU A 276 -29.96 -10.41 -26.01
CA GLU A 276 -29.79 -11.86 -26.15
C GLU A 276 -28.60 -12.43 -25.37
N THR A 277 -27.73 -11.58 -24.81
CA THR A 277 -26.50 -12.04 -24.15
C THR A 277 -26.76 -12.28 -22.66
N ASP A 278 -27.09 -13.52 -22.30
CA ASP A 278 -27.22 -13.94 -20.90
C ASP A 278 -25.93 -13.62 -20.12
N ASP A 279 -26.04 -12.94 -18.97
CA ASP A 279 -24.94 -12.85 -18.01
C ASP A 279 -24.76 -14.22 -17.32
N PRO A 280 -23.61 -14.91 -17.46
CA PRO A 280 -23.41 -16.22 -16.83
C PRO A 280 -23.38 -16.18 -15.29
N GLY A 281 -23.22 -14.99 -14.67
CA GLY A 281 -23.38 -14.79 -13.23
C GLY A 281 -24.79 -14.36 -12.80
N ALA A 282 -25.74 -14.21 -13.72
CA ALA A 282 -27.11 -13.75 -13.45
C ALA A 282 -27.80 -14.56 -12.33
N GLY A 283 -28.18 -13.88 -11.24
CA GLY A 283 -28.88 -14.52 -10.12
C GLY A 283 -28.00 -15.44 -9.25
N ALA A 284 -26.70 -15.55 -9.53
CA ALA A 284 -25.76 -16.27 -8.69
C ALA A 284 -25.46 -15.49 -7.40
N ILE A 285 -24.96 -16.22 -6.40
CA ILE A 285 -24.29 -15.64 -5.23
C ILE A 285 -22.91 -16.29 -5.17
N ASP A 286 -21.90 -15.48 -5.46
CA ASP A 286 -20.51 -15.89 -5.58
C ASP A 286 -19.75 -15.56 -4.28
N PHE A 287 -18.74 -16.38 -3.96
CA PHE A 287 -17.82 -16.12 -2.86
C PHE A 287 -16.39 -16.13 -3.37
N TYR A 288 -15.72 -14.99 -3.28
CA TYR A 288 -14.35 -14.76 -3.76
C TYR A 288 -13.40 -14.56 -2.58
N SER A 289 -12.13 -14.90 -2.78
CA SER A 289 -11.07 -14.68 -1.81
C SER A 289 -9.77 -14.25 -2.49
N ASN A 290 -9.17 -13.16 -2.01
CA ASN A 290 -7.91 -12.65 -2.52
C ASN A 290 -6.97 -12.32 -1.34
N ALA A 291 -5.77 -12.87 -1.37
CA ALA A 291 -4.73 -12.65 -0.37
C ALA A 291 -3.52 -11.99 -1.03
N GLN A 292 -3.07 -10.88 -0.44
CA GLN A 292 -1.92 -10.09 -0.87
C GLN A 292 -0.93 -9.99 0.30
N LEU A 293 0.36 -10.14 0.00
CA LEU A 293 1.42 -10.19 1.00
C LEU A 293 2.64 -9.41 0.50
N SER A 294 2.90 -8.24 1.12
CA SER A 294 3.97 -7.33 0.75
C SER A 294 5.11 -7.37 1.77
N LEU A 295 6.34 -7.58 1.29
CA LEU A 295 7.59 -7.47 2.02
C LEU A 295 8.26 -6.13 1.67
N ILE A 296 8.36 -5.24 2.65
CA ILE A 296 9.00 -3.93 2.50
C ILE A 296 10.36 -3.97 3.19
N SER A 297 11.43 -4.08 2.40
CA SER A 297 12.81 -4.22 2.87
C SER A 297 13.60 -2.93 2.69
N ARG A 298 13.94 -2.25 3.80
CA ARG A 298 14.79 -1.06 3.83
C ARG A 298 16.27 -1.47 3.77
N LEU A 299 16.88 -1.38 2.59
CA LEU A 299 18.27 -1.80 2.35
C LEU A 299 19.28 -0.78 2.89
N THR A 300 18.94 0.51 2.84
CA THR A 300 19.68 1.61 3.48
C THR A 300 18.71 2.72 3.90
N ARG A 301 19.17 3.80 4.53
CA ARG A 301 18.34 4.98 4.86
C ARG A 301 17.65 5.63 3.65
N ARG A 302 18.08 5.38 2.41
CA ARG A 302 17.49 5.93 1.18
C ARG A 302 17.07 4.86 0.16
N ASP A 303 17.01 3.59 0.56
CA ASP A 303 16.78 2.44 -0.34
C ASP A 303 15.69 1.52 0.19
N LEU A 304 14.66 1.28 -0.61
CA LEU A 304 13.52 0.40 -0.32
C LEU A 304 13.34 -0.62 -1.44
N LEU A 305 13.15 -1.89 -1.08
CA LEU A 305 12.78 -2.98 -1.98
C LEU A 305 11.40 -3.50 -1.55
N LEU A 306 10.42 -3.39 -2.45
CA LEU A 306 9.08 -3.94 -2.32
C LEU A 306 9.01 -5.25 -3.11
N ILE A 307 8.55 -6.32 -2.46
CA ILE A 307 8.18 -7.58 -3.08
C ILE A 307 6.75 -7.89 -2.64
N SER A 308 5.80 -8.03 -3.57
CA SER A 308 4.41 -8.41 -3.26
C SER A 308 4.06 -9.72 -3.93
N LEU A 309 3.37 -10.57 -3.17
CA LEU A 309 2.79 -11.83 -3.66
C LEU A 309 1.26 -11.75 -3.59
N GLN A 310 0.58 -12.33 -4.57
CA GLN A 310 -0.87 -12.50 -4.55
C GLN A 310 -1.25 -13.98 -4.76
N ALA A 311 -2.31 -14.42 -4.10
CA ALA A 311 -3.01 -15.66 -4.43
C ALA A 311 -4.52 -15.47 -4.21
N GLY A 312 -5.35 -15.98 -5.13
CA GLY A 312 -6.79 -15.81 -5.02
C GLY A 312 -7.61 -16.71 -5.94
N GLN A 313 -8.92 -16.65 -5.75
CA GLN A 313 -9.92 -17.33 -6.55
C GLN A 313 -11.18 -16.46 -6.53
N GLY A 314 -11.78 -16.27 -7.71
CA GLY A 314 -12.93 -15.40 -7.92
C GLY A 314 -12.63 -14.24 -8.86
N ASN A 315 -13.29 -14.23 -10.00
CA ASN A 315 -13.36 -13.13 -10.94
C ASN A 315 -14.79 -12.99 -11.50
N SER A 316 -15.10 -11.81 -12.02
CA SER A 316 -16.26 -11.55 -12.89
C SER A 316 -15.93 -11.72 -14.38
N LEU A 317 -14.73 -12.20 -14.70
CA LEU A 317 -14.17 -12.41 -16.05
C LEU A 317 -14.45 -13.84 -16.54
N PHE A 318 -15.71 -14.14 -16.79
CA PHE A 318 -16.14 -15.46 -17.25
C PHE A 318 -15.45 -15.87 -18.56
N ASP A 319 -14.76 -17.02 -18.52
CA ASP A 319 -14.13 -17.76 -19.61
C ASP A 319 -13.62 -16.90 -20.79
N ALA A 320 -12.31 -16.62 -20.80
CA ALA A 320 -11.63 -15.89 -21.87
C ALA A 320 -11.76 -16.53 -23.29
N ASN A 321 -12.30 -17.74 -23.40
CA ASN A 321 -12.67 -18.37 -24.68
C ASN A 321 -14.07 -17.93 -25.19
N THR A 322 -14.77 -17.04 -24.48
CA THR A 322 -16.13 -16.57 -24.80
C THR A 322 -16.16 -15.08 -25.14
N ASN A 323 -16.94 -14.71 -26.16
CA ASN A 323 -17.01 -13.34 -26.69
C ASN A 323 -17.58 -12.30 -25.69
N THR A 324 -18.19 -12.75 -24.60
CA THR A 324 -18.74 -11.94 -23.51
C THR A 324 -17.69 -11.13 -22.73
N ALA A 325 -16.41 -11.54 -22.81
CA ALA A 325 -15.33 -11.00 -21.99
C ALA A 325 -14.88 -9.56 -22.29
N LEU A 326 -15.41 -8.89 -23.31
CA LEU A 326 -14.91 -7.57 -23.76
C LEU A 326 -15.78 -6.36 -23.35
N GLY A 327 -17.06 -6.55 -23.03
CA GLY A 327 -17.98 -5.45 -22.69
C GLY A 327 -18.57 -5.59 -21.30
N LEU A 328 -19.52 -6.51 -21.15
CA LEU A 328 -20.32 -6.71 -19.93
C LEU A 328 -19.45 -6.91 -18.68
N THR A 329 -18.44 -7.76 -18.78
CA THR A 329 -17.42 -8.03 -17.74
C THR A 329 -16.72 -6.74 -17.29
N ASN A 330 -16.30 -5.89 -18.22
CA ASN A 330 -15.62 -4.63 -17.96
C ASN A 330 -16.51 -3.54 -17.31
N ASN A 331 -17.80 -3.80 -17.08
CA ASN A 331 -18.66 -2.93 -16.28
C ASN A 331 -18.92 -3.44 -14.85
N ILE A 332 -18.74 -4.74 -14.57
CA ILE A 332 -19.16 -5.38 -13.31
C ILE A 332 -18.03 -5.65 -12.31
N ARG A 333 -16.76 -5.51 -12.71
CA ARG A 333 -15.57 -5.89 -11.91
C ARG A 333 -15.48 -5.21 -10.54
N LEU A 334 -15.33 -6.02 -9.50
CA LEU A 334 -15.04 -5.58 -8.14
C LEU A 334 -13.54 -5.56 -7.83
N ALA A 335 -13.13 -4.59 -7.01
CA ALA A 335 -11.74 -4.21 -6.76
C ALA A 335 -10.89 -5.24 -6.00
N TYR A 336 -11.53 -6.29 -5.49
CA TYR A 336 -10.91 -7.39 -4.73
C TYR A 336 -11.00 -8.73 -5.46
N GLU A 337 -11.44 -8.74 -6.72
CA GLU A 337 -11.33 -9.89 -7.61
C GLU A 337 -9.85 -10.16 -7.96
N GLY A 338 -9.54 -11.43 -8.16
CA GLY A 338 -8.22 -11.87 -8.57
C GLY A 338 -8.18 -13.38 -8.48
N ASP A 339 -8.30 -14.01 -9.65
CA ASP A 339 -8.31 -15.45 -9.82
C ASP A 339 -6.94 -15.91 -10.32
N THR A 340 -6.24 -16.64 -9.45
CA THR A 340 -4.95 -17.29 -9.74
C THR A 340 -5.06 -18.81 -9.54
N ASP A 341 -6.29 -19.35 -9.43
CA ASP A 341 -6.61 -20.67 -8.88
C ASP A 341 -5.84 -21.04 -7.59
N PHE A 342 -5.61 -20.04 -6.73
CA PHE A 342 -4.76 -20.07 -5.54
C PHE A 342 -3.25 -20.36 -5.76
N ASP A 343 -2.75 -20.41 -6.99
CA ASP A 343 -1.30 -20.32 -7.24
C ASP A 343 -0.78 -18.94 -6.79
N VAL A 344 0.50 -18.91 -6.36
CA VAL A 344 1.13 -17.72 -5.78
C VAL A 344 1.90 -16.96 -6.85
N GLU A 345 1.38 -15.81 -7.23
CA GLU A 345 1.95 -14.92 -8.24
C GLU A 345 2.76 -13.77 -7.62
N LEU A 346 3.73 -13.24 -8.37
CA LEU A 346 4.54 -12.09 -8.01
C LEU A 346 3.97 -10.82 -8.65
N THR A 347 3.26 -9.98 -7.87
CA THR A 347 2.64 -8.76 -8.41
C THR A 347 3.58 -7.57 -8.45
N ASP A 348 4.49 -7.47 -7.47
CA ASP A 348 5.46 -6.38 -7.39
C ASP A 348 6.86 -6.92 -7.16
N LEU A 349 7.82 -6.38 -7.91
CA LEU A 349 9.25 -6.49 -7.62
C LEU A 349 9.89 -5.14 -7.97
N THR A 350 9.76 -4.17 -7.06
CA THR A 350 10.17 -2.78 -7.29
C THR A 350 11.23 -2.33 -6.28
N TYR A 351 12.28 -1.69 -6.80
CA TYR A 351 13.32 -1.04 -6.03
C TYR A 351 13.15 0.48 -6.15
N ARG A 352 13.09 1.17 -5.01
CA ARG A 352 12.91 2.61 -4.88
C ARG A 352 14.11 3.22 -4.16
N ARG A 353 14.68 4.30 -4.72
CA ARG A 353 15.85 5.00 -4.16
C ARG A 353 15.64 6.52 -4.12
N LEU A 354 15.82 7.12 -2.95
CA LEU A 354 15.81 8.58 -2.79
C LEU A 354 17.18 9.18 -3.21
N ILE A 355 17.12 10.18 -4.08
CA ILE A 355 18.25 10.95 -4.62
C ILE A 355 18.13 12.38 -4.10
N GLY A 356 19.16 12.84 -3.37
CA GLY A 356 18.99 13.99 -2.49
C GLY A 356 17.92 13.66 -1.45
N ASP A 357 16.96 14.57 -1.30
CA ASP A 357 15.90 14.50 -0.27
C ASP A 357 14.50 14.69 -0.88
N SER A 358 14.38 14.75 -2.22
CA SER A 358 13.13 15.11 -2.92
C SER A 358 12.85 14.38 -4.24
N VAL A 359 13.77 13.56 -4.75
CA VAL A 359 13.56 12.79 -6.00
C VAL A 359 13.71 11.30 -5.70
N ALA A 360 12.62 10.55 -5.74
CA ALA A 360 12.65 9.10 -5.72
C ALA A 360 12.75 8.55 -7.14
N LEU A 361 13.69 7.63 -7.38
CA LEU A 361 13.77 6.82 -8.59
C LEU A 361 13.20 5.43 -8.31
N ILE A 362 12.45 4.89 -9.26
CA ILE A 362 11.78 3.59 -9.18
C ILE A 362 12.22 2.74 -10.38
N ALA A 363 12.55 1.47 -10.13
CA ALA A 363 12.82 0.48 -11.16
C ALA A 363 12.26 -0.87 -10.73
N GLY A 364 11.64 -1.63 -11.62
CA GLY A 364 11.05 -2.92 -11.26
C GLY A 364 10.81 -3.85 -12.44
N ALA A 365 10.78 -5.15 -12.11
CA ALA A 365 10.56 -6.25 -13.04
C ALA A 365 9.16 -6.88 -12.91
N ALA A 366 8.33 -6.31 -12.03
CA ALA A 366 6.89 -6.54 -11.88
C ALA A 366 6.32 -5.34 -11.08
N GLY A 367 5.05 -4.99 -11.28
CA GLY A 367 4.33 -3.97 -10.50
C GLY A 367 4.69 -2.51 -10.80
N VAL A 368 5.37 -2.18 -11.90
CA VAL A 368 5.66 -0.78 -12.29
C VAL A 368 4.63 -0.28 -13.30
N ASN A 369 3.71 0.57 -12.86
CA ASN A 369 2.73 1.23 -13.73
C ASN A 369 2.30 2.59 -13.14
N GLN A 370 1.39 3.28 -13.82
CA GLN A 370 0.86 4.56 -13.38
C GLN A 370 0.25 4.44 -11.96
N VAL A 371 -0.51 3.38 -11.67
CA VAL A 371 -1.19 3.22 -10.37
C VAL A 371 -0.20 3.03 -9.22
N SER A 372 0.92 2.33 -9.42
CA SER A 372 1.93 2.09 -8.37
C SER A 372 3.00 3.19 -8.22
N VAL A 373 3.17 4.03 -9.25
CA VAL A 373 4.13 5.16 -9.27
C VAL A 373 3.47 6.50 -8.93
N PHE A 374 2.21 6.71 -9.28
CA PHE A 374 1.51 7.98 -9.08
C PHE A 374 0.90 8.08 -7.68
N ARG A 375 1.08 9.23 -7.01
CA ARG A 375 0.45 9.54 -5.72
C ARG A 375 -1.06 9.74 -5.94
N GLY A 376 -1.89 9.02 -5.19
CA GLY A 376 -3.34 9.22 -5.20
C GLY A 376 -3.71 10.56 -4.56
N PRO A 377 -4.61 11.37 -5.15
CA PRO A 377 -5.14 12.58 -4.52
C PRO A 377 -6.32 12.30 -3.57
N SER A 378 -6.77 11.04 -3.43
CA SER A 378 -7.83 10.63 -2.51
C SER A 378 -7.40 9.43 -1.67
N GLU A 379 -7.83 9.37 -0.41
CA GLU A 379 -7.62 8.20 0.47
C GLU A 379 -8.47 6.98 0.05
N ALA A 380 -9.58 7.22 -0.65
CA ALA A 380 -10.62 6.23 -0.91
C ALA A 380 -10.35 5.34 -2.14
N GLU A 381 -9.09 5.04 -2.46
CA GLU A 381 -8.71 4.42 -3.74
C GLU A 381 -8.32 2.91 -3.64
N GLY A 382 -8.29 2.33 -2.43
CA GLY A 382 -7.72 0.99 -2.18
C GLY A 382 -8.71 -0.19 -2.25
N ALA A 383 -8.24 -1.36 -2.71
CA ALA A 383 -9.06 -2.58 -2.90
C ALA A 383 -9.74 -3.10 -1.62
N GLY A 384 -9.12 -2.93 -0.46
CA GLY A 384 -9.66 -3.30 0.85
C GLY A 384 -10.22 -2.14 1.68
N SER A 385 -10.07 -0.88 1.23
CA SER A 385 -10.35 0.32 2.05
C SER A 385 -11.33 1.31 1.42
N GLY A 386 -11.33 1.44 0.09
CA GLY A 386 -12.20 2.35 -0.68
C GLY A 386 -13.48 1.66 -1.19
N PRO A 387 -13.99 2.03 -2.39
CA PRO A 387 -15.19 1.44 -2.98
C PRO A 387 -15.02 -0.06 -3.28
N LEU A 388 -16.12 -0.68 -3.71
CA LEU A 388 -16.22 -2.10 -4.04
C LEU A 388 -15.93 -2.35 -5.51
N SER A 389 -16.31 -1.47 -6.44
CA SER A 389 -15.94 -1.62 -7.86
C SER A 389 -14.52 -1.15 -8.15
N VAL A 390 -13.86 -1.77 -9.16
CA VAL A 390 -12.58 -1.25 -9.71
C VAL A 390 -12.80 0.16 -10.29
N PHE A 391 -13.91 0.35 -11.01
CA PHE A 391 -14.20 1.60 -11.73
C PHE A 391 -14.27 2.82 -10.81
N ALA A 392 -14.80 2.69 -9.60
CA ALA A 392 -14.94 3.81 -8.67
C ALA A 392 -13.62 4.27 -8.02
N GLN A 393 -12.57 3.44 -8.01
CA GLN A 393 -11.32 3.72 -7.28
C GLN A 393 -10.50 4.86 -7.89
N ARG A 394 -10.18 4.76 -9.19
CA ARG A 394 -9.31 5.68 -9.90
C ARG A 394 -9.77 5.85 -11.34
N ASN A 395 -9.41 6.98 -11.93
CA ASN A 395 -9.65 7.29 -13.34
C ASN A 395 -9.04 6.19 -14.25
N PRO A 396 -9.82 5.42 -15.03
CA PRO A 396 -9.33 4.27 -15.79
C PRO A 396 -8.21 4.53 -16.79
N ILE A 397 -7.93 5.79 -17.16
CA ILE A 397 -6.75 6.15 -17.98
C ILE A 397 -5.42 5.76 -17.30
N LEU A 398 -5.41 5.61 -15.96
CA LEU A 398 -4.26 5.15 -15.19
C LEU A 398 -4.00 3.64 -15.32
N SER A 399 -4.96 2.87 -15.85
CA SER A 399 -4.79 1.45 -16.14
C SER A 399 -4.37 1.18 -17.60
N ILE A 400 -4.13 2.22 -18.41
CA ILE A 400 -3.83 2.03 -19.83
C ILE A 400 -2.47 1.34 -20.05
N GLY A 401 -2.50 0.28 -20.85
CA GLY A 401 -1.35 -0.33 -21.52
C GLY A 401 -0.72 -1.54 -20.85
N ASN A 402 -1.43 -2.22 -19.93
CA ASN A 402 -1.06 -3.54 -19.36
C ASN A 402 0.34 -3.66 -18.72
N GLY A 403 1.01 -2.54 -18.43
CA GLY A 403 2.43 -2.53 -18.07
C GLY A 403 2.72 -3.09 -16.67
N ASP A 404 3.72 -3.97 -16.58
CA ASP A 404 4.23 -4.53 -15.33
C ASP A 404 5.71 -4.17 -15.07
N THR A 405 6.47 -3.96 -16.14
CA THR A 405 7.93 -3.87 -16.13
C THR A 405 8.37 -2.48 -16.57
N GLY A 406 9.19 -1.79 -15.77
CA GLY A 406 9.49 -0.40 -16.11
C GLY A 406 10.38 0.38 -15.15
N LEU A 407 10.42 1.69 -15.43
CA LEU A 407 11.12 2.72 -14.67
C LEU A 407 10.14 3.85 -14.33
N GLY A 408 10.30 4.46 -13.16
CA GLY A 408 9.53 5.63 -12.77
C GLY A 408 10.33 6.61 -11.92
N PHE A 409 9.75 7.77 -11.69
CA PHE A 409 10.23 8.74 -10.71
C PHE A 409 9.05 9.43 -10.02
N ASP A 410 9.30 9.88 -8.79
CA ASP A 410 8.46 10.80 -8.04
C ASP A 410 9.33 11.96 -7.55
N TRP A 411 9.01 13.19 -7.98
CA TRP A 411 9.75 14.39 -7.61
C TRP A 411 8.84 15.35 -6.85
N GLN A 412 9.11 15.52 -5.56
CA GLN A 412 8.53 16.57 -4.72
C GLN A 412 9.23 17.90 -5.07
N ILE A 413 8.56 18.75 -5.84
CA ILE A 413 9.09 20.06 -6.28
C ILE A 413 9.07 21.03 -5.10
N ILE A 414 7.96 21.04 -4.37
CA ILE A 414 7.73 21.59 -3.03
C ILE A 414 6.68 20.69 -2.35
N ASP A 415 6.43 20.86 -1.06
CA ASP A 415 5.61 19.91 -0.27
C ASP A 415 4.17 19.74 -0.78
N ARG A 416 3.64 20.79 -1.41
CA ARG A 416 2.31 20.84 -2.03
C ARG A 416 2.29 20.72 -3.57
N LEU A 417 3.40 20.29 -4.18
CA LEU A 417 3.50 20.13 -5.63
C LEU A 417 4.52 19.04 -5.99
N SER A 418 4.04 17.95 -6.58
CA SER A 418 4.88 16.84 -7.02
C SER A 418 4.63 16.48 -8.48
N LEU A 419 5.67 15.99 -9.14
CA LEU A 419 5.65 15.50 -10.52
C LEU A 419 6.10 14.05 -10.52
N GLN A 420 5.20 13.14 -10.89
CA GLN A 420 5.52 11.73 -11.15
C GLN A 420 5.63 11.47 -12.64
N GLY A 421 6.43 10.47 -13.00
CA GLY A 421 6.49 9.95 -14.36
C GLY A 421 6.85 8.47 -14.38
N VAL A 422 6.30 7.73 -15.33
CA VAL A 422 6.51 6.28 -15.49
C VAL A 422 6.67 5.92 -16.97
N TYR A 423 7.62 5.03 -17.25
CA TYR A 423 7.71 4.30 -18.50
C TYR A 423 7.58 2.81 -18.18
N THR A 424 6.53 2.18 -18.71
CA THR A 424 6.20 0.77 -18.46
C THR A 424 5.88 0.04 -19.77
N VAL A 425 6.09 -1.27 -19.77
CA VAL A 425 5.95 -2.16 -20.92
C VAL A 425 5.29 -3.46 -20.45
N ALA A 426 4.30 -3.94 -21.20
CA ALA A 426 3.69 -5.25 -20.96
C ALA A 426 4.61 -6.35 -21.53
N ASP A 427 4.69 -7.50 -20.86
CA ASP A 427 5.61 -8.59 -21.23
C ASP A 427 7.08 -8.12 -21.38
N GLY A 428 7.50 -7.10 -20.63
CA GLY A 428 8.85 -6.50 -20.74
C GLY A 428 10.00 -7.47 -20.43
N ASN A 429 9.68 -8.63 -19.82
CA ASN A 429 10.57 -9.76 -19.60
C ASN A 429 10.84 -10.62 -20.86
N ASN A 430 10.02 -10.49 -21.91
CA ASN A 430 10.03 -11.37 -23.08
C ASN A 430 10.90 -10.82 -24.23
N PRO A 431 12.00 -11.52 -24.62
CA PRO A 431 12.86 -11.07 -25.70
C PRO A 431 12.27 -11.25 -27.12
N SER A 432 11.17 -11.97 -27.33
CA SER A 432 10.54 -12.03 -28.66
C SER A 432 9.83 -10.73 -29.02
N GLU A 433 9.20 -10.06 -28.05
CA GLU A 433 8.50 -8.78 -28.26
C GLU A 433 9.44 -7.56 -28.19
N ASN A 434 10.76 -7.80 -28.32
CA ASN A 434 11.85 -6.82 -28.15
C ASN A 434 12.04 -6.31 -26.70
N GLY A 435 11.38 -6.91 -25.70
CA GLY A 435 11.44 -6.52 -24.30
C GLY A 435 11.09 -5.05 -24.08
N LEU A 436 11.85 -4.36 -23.21
CA LEU A 436 11.65 -2.97 -22.75
C LEU A 436 11.52 -1.86 -23.82
N PHE A 437 11.50 -2.18 -25.12
CA PHE A 437 11.36 -1.19 -26.19
C PHE A 437 10.36 -1.59 -27.31
N GLY A 438 9.76 -2.79 -27.26
CA GLY A 438 8.66 -3.20 -28.15
C GLY A 438 7.38 -3.48 -27.38
N GLY A 439 6.46 -4.23 -27.99
CA GLY A 439 5.17 -4.61 -27.38
C GLY A 439 4.27 -3.42 -27.02
N ASP A 440 3.24 -3.72 -26.22
CA ASP A 440 2.38 -2.72 -25.59
C ASP A 440 3.19 -1.94 -24.54
N ARG A 441 3.23 -0.61 -24.67
CA ARG A 441 4.14 0.26 -23.90
C ARG A 441 3.54 1.63 -23.64
N THR A 442 3.84 2.19 -22.48
CA THR A 442 3.16 3.38 -21.96
C THR A 442 4.12 4.33 -21.24
N LEU A 443 4.04 5.61 -21.58
CA LEU A 443 4.72 6.73 -20.94
C LEU A 443 3.66 7.62 -20.27
N GLY A 444 3.59 7.58 -18.94
CA GLY A 444 2.69 8.39 -18.13
C GLY A 444 3.40 9.51 -17.38
N PHE A 445 2.69 10.62 -17.14
CA PHE A 445 3.07 11.68 -16.22
C PHE A 445 1.86 12.12 -15.39
N GLN A 446 2.10 12.42 -14.10
CA GLN A 446 1.13 13.05 -13.22
C GLN A 446 1.74 14.28 -12.55
N LEU A 447 0.98 15.38 -12.51
CA LEU A 447 1.28 16.54 -11.67
C LEU A 447 0.23 16.60 -10.55
N THR A 448 0.64 16.35 -9.32
CA THR A 448 -0.21 16.46 -8.12
C THR A 448 0.08 17.75 -7.37
N ALA A 449 -0.96 18.49 -7.02
CA ALA A 449 -0.87 19.78 -6.36
C ALA A 449 -1.95 19.96 -5.29
N SER A 450 -1.53 20.43 -4.11
CA SER A 450 -2.40 20.72 -2.96
C SER A 450 -2.49 22.25 -2.78
N PRO A 451 -3.26 22.99 -3.60
CA PRO A 451 -3.31 24.45 -3.53
C PRO A 451 -3.74 25.00 -2.15
N PHE A 452 -4.51 24.22 -1.40
CA PHE A 452 -4.96 24.48 -0.04
C PHE A 452 -4.89 23.18 0.78
N GLU A 453 -4.86 23.27 2.11
CA GLU A 453 -4.82 22.11 3.05
C GLU A 453 -6.05 21.19 2.97
N THR A 454 -7.07 21.56 2.21
CA THR A 454 -8.34 20.81 2.05
C THR A 454 -8.67 20.50 0.59
N VAL A 455 -7.76 20.74 -0.35
CA VAL A 455 -8.04 20.58 -1.79
C VAL A 455 -6.83 19.98 -2.48
N ASP A 456 -7.01 18.80 -3.06
CA ASP A 456 -6.00 18.08 -3.81
C ASP A 456 -6.42 17.92 -5.27
N LEU A 457 -5.44 18.10 -6.16
CA LEU A 457 -5.60 18.05 -7.61
C LEU A 457 -4.54 17.14 -8.21
N ALA A 458 -4.95 16.21 -9.07
CA ALA A 458 -4.02 15.47 -9.92
C ALA A 458 -4.35 15.71 -11.40
N LEU A 459 -3.35 16.12 -12.18
CA LEU A 459 -3.45 16.25 -13.64
C LEU A 459 -2.62 15.16 -14.30
N ASN A 460 -3.25 14.38 -15.17
CA ASN A 460 -2.71 13.15 -15.73
C ASN A 460 -2.60 13.22 -17.26
N TYR A 461 -1.47 12.74 -17.78
CA TYR A 461 -1.24 12.53 -19.21
C TYR A 461 -0.60 11.16 -19.43
N VAL A 462 -1.14 10.38 -20.36
CA VAL A 462 -0.66 9.05 -20.70
C VAL A 462 -0.55 8.93 -22.21
N ASN A 463 0.66 8.69 -22.72
CA ASN A 463 0.89 8.29 -24.10
C ASN A 463 1.16 6.78 -24.12
N SER A 464 0.39 6.03 -24.90
CA SER A 464 0.49 4.57 -24.98
C SER A 464 0.51 4.11 -26.43
N TYR A 465 1.14 2.96 -26.67
CA TYR A 465 1.10 2.24 -27.93
C TYR A 465 0.65 0.81 -27.62
N SER A 466 -0.37 0.34 -28.33
CA SER A 466 -0.86 -1.04 -28.26
C SER A 466 -0.78 -1.68 -29.65
N GLU A 467 -0.35 -2.94 -29.73
CA GLU A 467 -0.20 -3.68 -30.99
C GLU A 467 -1.51 -4.27 -31.50
N ASN A 468 -2.51 -4.45 -30.64
CA ASN A 468 -3.82 -5.04 -30.95
C ASN A 468 -5.01 -4.08 -30.78
N GLY A 469 -4.75 -2.81 -30.41
CA GLY A 469 -5.77 -1.78 -30.23
C GLY A 469 -6.61 -1.91 -28.96
N ASN A 470 -6.16 -2.72 -27.99
CA ASN A 470 -6.72 -2.80 -26.66
C ASN A 470 -5.97 -1.86 -25.71
N LEU A 471 -6.69 -0.99 -25.01
CA LEU A 471 -6.09 -0.09 -24.03
C LEU A 471 -5.70 -0.78 -22.72
N GLY A 472 -6.14 -2.02 -22.45
CA GLY A 472 -5.82 -2.72 -21.21
C GLY A 472 -6.45 -2.13 -19.93
N THR A 473 -7.42 -1.22 -20.04
CA THR A 473 -8.05 -0.60 -18.86
C THR A 473 -8.81 -1.61 -18.01
N GLY A 474 -9.32 -2.67 -18.65
CA GLY A 474 -10.22 -3.66 -18.05
C GLY A 474 -11.50 -3.05 -17.48
N ILE A 475 -11.88 -1.85 -17.93
CA ILE A 475 -13.06 -1.10 -17.47
C ILE A 475 -13.66 -0.33 -18.65
N GLY A 476 -14.96 -0.52 -18.88
CA GLY A 476 -15.69 0.00 -20.05
C GLY A 476 -15.08 -0.47 -21.39
N ASP A 477 -15.18 0.41 -22.39
CA ASP A 477 -14.63 0.20 -23.73
C ASP A 477 -13.09 0.18 -23.69
N THR A 478 -12.51 -1.01 -23.57
CA THR A 478 -11.05 -1.22 -23.62
C THR A 478 -10.53 -1.56 -25.02
N GLN A 479 -11.32 -2.27 -25.84
CA GLN A 479 -10.96 -2.62 -27.23
C GLN A 479 -11.48 -1.54 -28.19
N LEU A 480 -10.59 -0.82 -28.87
CA LEU A 480 -10.96 0.35 -29.69
C LEU A 480 -10.85 0.14 -31.20
N SER A 481 -10.07 -0.85 -31.66
CA SER A 481 -9.97 -1.26 -33.07
C SER A 481 -10.24 -2.75 -33.24
N ALA A 482 -10.45 -3.21 -34.48
CA ALA A 482 -10.61 -4.62 -34.83
C ALA A 482 -9.30 -5.45 -34.83
N GLY A 483 -8.38 -5.19 -33.88
CA GLY A 483 -7.08 -5.86 -33.79
C GLY A 483 -5.92 -5.11 -34.46
N ASP A 484 -6.14 -3.89 -34.95
CA ASP A 484 -5.11 -3.03 -35.55
C ASP A 484 -4.41 -2.18 -34.47
N ALA A 485 -3.09 -2.02 -34.56
CA ALA A 485 -2.30 -1.27 -33.60
C ALA A 485 -2.73 0.21 -33.49
N LEU A 486 -2.69 0.76 -32.27
CA LEU A 486 -3.10 2.14 -31.96
C LEU A 486 -2.00 2.89 -31.21
N THR A 487 -1.82 4.17 -31.54
CA THR A 487 -1.16 5.14 -30.66
C THR A 487 -2.20 5.99 -29.96
N THR A 488 -2.12 6.04 -28.64
CA THR A 488 -3.14 6.59 -27.75
C THR A 488 -2.57 7.73 -26.93
N ASN A 489 -3.36 8.80 -26.79
CA ASN A 489 -3.09 9.92 -25.89
C ASN A 489 -4.30 10.10 -24.98
N ALA A 490 -4.15 9.80 -23.69
CA ALA A 490 -5.17 10.02 -22.67
C ALA A 490 -4.80 11.20 -21.78
N PHE A 491 -5.80 11.97 -21.41
CA PHE A 491 -5.72 13.15 -20.57
C PHE A 491 -6.75 13.01 -19.46
N GLY A 492 -6.41 13.41 -18.24
CA GLY A 492 -7.39 13.41 -17.17
C GLY A 492 -7.07 14.37 -16.04
N ALA A 493 -8.08 14.59 -15.22
CA ALA A 493 -7.97 15.36 -13.98
C ALA A 493 -8.74 14.64 -12.87
N THR A 494 -8.22 14.75 -11.65
CA THR A 494 -8.91 14.39 -10.41
C THR A 494 -8.91 15.60 -9.49
N LEU A 495 -10.04 15.82 -8.82
CA LEU A 495 -10.21 16.77 -7.73
C LEU A 495 -10.69 15.99 -6.51
N ASP A 496 -10.05 16.22 -5.38
CA ASP A 496 -10.59 15.90 -4.07
C ASP A 496 -10.70 17.19 -3.23
N TRP A 497 -11.76 17.32 -2.42
CA TRP A 497 -12.04 18.50 -1.61
C TRP A 497 -12.72 18.12 -0.30
N ASP A 498 -11.99 18.26 0.79
CA ASP A 498 -12.53 18.26 2.15
C ASP A 498 -13.36 19.53 2.40
N VAL A 499 -14.66 19.42 2.15
CA VAL A 499 -15.64 20.44 2.51
C VAL A 499 -15.70 20.58 4.04
N THR A 500 -15.52 19.47 4.76
CA THR A 500 -15.25 19.40 6.21
C THR A 500 -14.46 18.11 6.52
N PRO A 501 -13.79 17.97 7.69
CA PRO A 501 -13.10 16.74 8.10
C PRO A 501 -13.97 15.46 8.30
N ARG A 502 -15.23 15.47 7.85
CA ARG A 502 -16.18 14.35 7.81
C ARG A 502 -17.08 14.35 6.57
N PHE A 503 -16.78 15.20 5.58
CA PHE A 503 -17.50 15.25 4.33
C PHE A 503 -16.60 15.80 3.22
N THR A 504 -16.33 14.92 2.27
CA THR A 504 -15.32 15.07 1.23
C THR A 504 -16.04 14.91 -0.11
N LEU A 505 -15.85 15.86 -1.03
CA LEU A 505 -16.53 15.93 -2.31
C LEU A 505 -15.48 15.94 -3.43
N GLY A 506 -15.45 14.89 -4.24
CA GLY A 506 -14.45 14.74 -5.28
C GLY A 506 -15.02 14.20 -6.60
N GLY A 507 -14.11 14.00 -7.55
CA GLY A 507 -14.43 13.44 -8.85
C GLY A 507 -13.25 13.49 -9.81
N TRP A 508 -13.37 12.76 -10.90
CA TRP A 508 -12.37 12.74 -11.97
C TRP A 508 -13.01 12.61 -13.35
N GLY A 509 -12.26 13.00 -14.38
CA GLY A 509 -12.63 12.87 -15.77
C GLY A 509 -11.44 12.43 -16.62
N GLY A 510 -11.69 11.55 -17.58
CA GLY A 510 -10.75 11.08 -18.58
C GLY A 510 -11.27 11.34 -19.99
N TYR A 511 -10.37 11.75 -20.87
CA TYR A 511 -10.57 11.86 -22.31
C TYR A 511 -9.40 11.19 -23.02
N THR A 512 -9.69 10.28 -23.95
CA THR A 512 -8.68 9.52 -24.69
C THR A 512 -8.89 9.70 -26.18
N THR A 513 -7.81 9.89 -26.93
CA THR A 513 -7.81 9.88 -28.39
C THR A 513 -6.74 8.92 -28.92
N SER A 514 -7.16 8.01 -29.79
CA SER A 514 -6.35 6.91 -30.34
C SER A 514 -6.36 6.95 -31.87
N VAL A 515 -5.22 6.68 -32.50
CA VAL A 515 -5.06 6.69 -33.97
C VAL A 515 -4.26 5.49 -34.46
N THR A 516 -4.66 4.91 -35.60
CA THR A 516 -3.93 3.82 -36.27
C THR A 516 -2.66 4.39 -36.94
N PRO A 517 -1.44 3.93 -36.59
CA PRO A 517 -0.20 4.56 -37.06
C PRO A 517 -0.01 4.57 -38.59
N GLY A 518 -0.25 5.73 -39.20
CA GLY A 518 -0.08 5.94 -40.64
C GLY A 518 -1.34 5.75 -41.48
N GLU A 519 -2.50 5.54 -40.85
CA GLU A 519 -3.81 5.67 -41.49
C GLU A 519 -4.49 6.99 -41.06
N ASP A 520 -5.51 7.43 -41.80
CA ASP A 520 -6.37 8.55 -41.41
C ASP A 520 -7.51 8.04 -40.51
N GLY A 521 -7.97 8.87 -39.57
CA GLY A 521 -9.07 8.55 -38.64
C GLY A 521 -8.62 8.36 -37.19
N SER A 522 -9.58 8.26 -36.28
CA SER A 522 -9.37 8.25 -34.83
C SER A 522 -10.46 7.49 -34.06
N VAL A 523 -10.20 7.22 -32.78
CA VAL A 523 -11.22 6.83 -31.79
C VAL A 523 -11.09 7.75 -30.59
N GLU A 524 -12.21 8.31 -30.14
CA GLU A 524 -12.30 9.16 -28.95
C GLU A 524 -13.13 8.45 -27.88
N THR A 525 -12.62 8.37 -26.65
CA THR A 525 -13.38 7.85 -25.50
C THR A 525 -13.45 8.85 -24.36
N VAL A 526 -14.56 8.81 -23.62
CA VAL A 526 -14.80 9.66 -22.44
C VAL A 526 -15.22 8.80 -21.26
N ASN A 527 -14.69 9.12 -20.08
CA ASN A 527 -15.06 8.55 -18.79
C ASN A 527 -15.10 9.63 -17.70
N TRP A 528 -15.93 9.47 -16.67
CA TRP A 528 -15.98 10.39 -15.54
C TRP A 528 -16.60 9.76 -14.29
N MET A 529 -16.33 10.36 -13.13
CA MET A 529 -16.88 9.99 -11.83
C MET A 529 -17.04 11.25 -10.97
N ALA A 530 -18.13 11.32 -10.21
CA ALA A 530 -18.32 12.26 -9.11
C ALA A 530 -18.67 11.47 -7.85
N PHE A 531 -18.04 11.80 -6.72
CA PHE A 531 -18.18 11.04 -5.48
C PHE A 531 -18.29 11.92 -4.24
N MET A 532 -18.94 11.36 -3.22
CA MET A 532 -19.06 11.92 -1.88
C MET A 532 -18.61 10.87 -0.88
N ASN A 533 -17.58 11.19 -0.10
CA ASN A 533 -17.07 10.37 0.98
C ASN A 533 -17.44 10.99 2.34
N PHE A 534 -17.70 10.12 3.32
CA PHE A 534 -18.10 10.47 4.67
C PHE A 534 -17.20 9.75 5.69
N PRO A 535 -16.01 10.30 5.99
CA PRO A 535 -15.17 9.83 7.09
C PRO A 535 -15.88 9.88 8.45
N ASP A 536 -15.55 8.94 9.34
CA ASP A 536 -16.17 8.75 10.67
C ASP A 536 -17.71 8.55 10.64
N LEU A 537 -18.30 8.14 9.52
CA LEU A 537 -19.76 8.01 9.42
C LEU A 537 -20.29 6.98 10.43
N PHE A 538 -21.17 7.44 11.32
CA PHE A 538 -21.74 6.67 12.44
C PHE A 538 -20.72 6.08 13.45
N GLY A 539 -19.42 6.36 13.33
CA GLY A 539 -18.39 5.92 14.28
C GLY A 539 -16.96 6.13 13.74
N PRO A 540 -15.95 6.26 14.62
CA PRO A 540 -14.56 6.49 14.21
C PRO A 540 -14.03 5.42 13.25
N GLY A 541 -13.26 5.83 12.24
CA GLY A 541 -12.62 4.91 11.27
C GLY A 541 -13.54 4.29 10.22
N ASN A 542 -14.87 4.44 10.37
CA ASN A 542 -15.84 4.08 9.34
C ASN A 542 -15.74 5.02 8.12
N LEU A 543 -16.15 4.53 6.95
CA LEU A 543 -16.24 5.32 5.73
C LEU A 543 -17.54 4.99 4.99
N GLY A 544 -18.42 5.99 4.82
CA GLY A 544 -19.51 5.92 3.85
C GLY A 544 -19.09 6.52 2.51
N GLY A 545 -19.55 5.95 1.40
CA GLY A 545 -19.30 6.50 0.06
C GLY A 545 -20.54 6.43 -0.85
N LEU A 546 -20.73 7.45 -1.67
CA LEU A 546 -21.71 7.49 -2.77
C LEU A 546 -21.04 8.02 -4.04
N TYR A 547 -21.02 7.19 -5.09
CA TYR A 547 -20.26 7.38 -6.33
C TYR A 547 -21.23 7.30 -7.53
N VAL A 548 -21.10 8.21 -8.49
CA VAL A 548 -21.89 8.23 -9.74
C VAL A 548 -20.99 8.60 -10.92
N GLY A 549 -20.98 7.79 -11.96
CA GLY A 549 -20.10 8.01 -13.11
C GLY A 549 -20.38 7.16 -14.34
N GLN A 550 -19.56 7.37 -15.36
CA GLN A 550 -19.63 6.70 -16.66
C GLN A 550 -18.25 6.09 -16.97
N PRO A 551 -18.13 4.76 -17.15
CA PRO A 551 -16.88 4.13 -17.58
C PRO A 551 -16.53 4.54 -19.02
N PRO A 552 -15.32 4.19 -19.51
CA PRO A 552 -14.92 4.46 -20.89
C PRO A 552 -16.01 4.06 -21.89
N ARG A 553 -16.43 5.05 -22.69
CA ARG A 553 -17.39 4.92 -23.79
C ARG A 553 -16.76 5.56 -25.02
N ILE A 554 -16.77 4.87 -26.16
CA ILE A 554 -16.44 5.43 -27.46
C ILE A 554 -17.50 6.48 -27.82
N THR A 555 -17.07 7.74 -27.89
CA THR A 555 -17.90 8.90 -28.25
C THR A 555 -17.74 9.33 -29.70
N SER A 556 -16.68 8.86 -30.37
CA SER A 556 -16.47 8.99 -31.81
C SER A 556 -15.51 7.90 -32.27
N SER A 557 -15.75 7.32 -33.43
CA SER A 557 -14.88 6.34 -34.08
C SER A 557 -14.96 6.62 -35.59
N ASP A 558 -13.88 7.12 -36.18
CA ASP A 558 -13.77 7.43 -37.61
C ASP A 558 -12.54 6.78 -38.28
N LEU A 559 -12.10 5.64 -37.73
CA LEU A 559 -11.09 4.77 -38.31
C LEU A 559 -11.52 4.23 -39.69
N ARG A 560 -10.58 3.59 -40.40
CA ARG A 560 -10.84 2.95 -41.70
C ARG A 560 -11.96 1.91 -41.58
N GLN A 561 -12.84 1.86 -42.60
CA GLN A 561 -13.94 0.90 -42.65
C GLN A 561 -13.44 -0.53 -42.38
N GLY A 562 -14.10 -1.21 -41.42
CA GLY A 562 -13.69 -2.50 -40.89
C GLY A 562 -12.89 -2.45 -39.58
N GLN A 563 -12.67 -1.26 -39.00
CA GLN A 563 -11.98 -1.08 -37.70
C GLN A 563 -12.87 -0.53 -36.58
N ASN A 564 -13.93 0.22 -36.90
CA ASN A 564 -14.77 0.91 -35.92
C ASN A 564 -15.63 -0.10 -35.13
N ILE A 565 -15.27 -0.33 -33.86
CA ILE A 565 -15.86 -1.39 -33.02
C ILE A 565 -17.39 -1.28 -32.82
N PRO A 566 -18.01 -0.12 -32.54
CA PRO A 566 -19.45 -0.04 -32.30
C PRO A 566 -20.30 -0.56 -33.48
N ASP A 567 -19.95 -0.19 -34.72
CA ASP A 567 -20.67 -0.62 -35.92
C ASP A 567 -20.38 -2.09 -36.29
N LEU A 568 -19.20 -2.61 -35.96
CA LEU A 568 -18.88 -4.04 -36.10
C LEU A 568 -19.71 -4.90 -35.12
N LEU A 569 -19.91 -4.45 -33.88
CA LEU A 569 -20.77 -5.13 -32.90
C LEU A 569 -22.26 -5.05 -33.28
N ALA A 570 -22.67 -3.95 -33.93
CA ALA A 570 -23.98 -3.83 -34.58
C ALA A 570 -24.14 -4.68 -35.87
N GLY A 571 -23.14 -5.52 -36.23
CA GLY A 571 -23.22 -6.49 -37.32
C GLY A 571 -23.03 -5.92 -38.74
N ASN A 572 -22.57 -4.68 -38.85
CA ASN A 572 -22.37 -3.97 -40.12
C ASN A 572 -20.91 -4.13 -40.62
N LEU A 573 -20.34 -3.10 -41.26
CA LEU A 573 -19.03 -3.17 -41.93
C LEU A 573 -17.93 -2.39 -41.17
N GLY A 574 -18.21 -1.86 -40.00
CA GLY A 574 -17.30 -0.98 -39.27
C GLY A 574 -17.25 0.41 -39.89
N ASP A 575 -18.40 0.98 -40.23
CA ASP A 575 -18.57 2.39 -40.60
C ASP A 575 -18.40 3.32 -39.38
N PRO A 576 -18.11 4.63 -39.57
CA PRO A 576 -17.90 5.57 -38.47
C PRO A 576 -19.14 5.80 -37.58
N GLY A 577 -18.95 5.87 -36.26
CA GLY A 577 -20.04 6.04 -35.28
C GLY A 577 -19.58 6.11 -33.81
N ASP A 578 -20.54 6.09 -32.89
CA ASP A 578 -20.33 6.01 -31.43
C ASP A 578 -21.17 4.88 -30.80
N GLN A 579 -21.05 4.63 -29.49
CA GLN A 579 -21.81 3.56 -28.83
C GLN A 579 -23.33 3.86 -28.78
N PRO A 580 -24.23 2.86 -28.95
CA PRO A 580 -25.67 3.09 -29.04
C PRO A 580 -26.36 3.42 -27.70
N GLY A 581 -25.70 3.21 -26.58
CA GLY A 581 -26.11 3.61 -25.23
C GLY A 581 -24.95 4.22 -24.44
N SER A 582 -25.11 4.41 -23.14
CA SER A 582 -24.05 4.93 -22.26
C SER A 582 -24.18 4.38 -20.84
N THR A 583 -23.22 3.55 -20.43
CA THR A 583 -23.25 2.92 -19.11
C THR A 583 -23.27 3.97 -18.00
N LEU A 584 -24.26 3.94 -17.11
CA LEU A 584 -24.28 4.77 -15.89
C LEU A 584 -24.10 3.88 -14.66
N HIS A 585 -22.99 4.08 -13.96
CA HIS A 585 -22.64 3.44 -12.70
C HIS A 585 -23.12 4.29 -11.52
N ILE A 586 -23.83 3.68 -10.59
CA ILE A 586 -24.15 4.25 -9.28
C ILE A 586 -23.71 3.25 -8.22
N GLU A 587 -22.93 3.68 -7.24
CA GLU A 587 -22.42 2.83 -6.17
C GLU A 587 -22.54 3.49 -4.80
N ALA A 588 -23.07 2.75 -3.83
CA ALA A 588 -23.15 3.16 -2.44
C ALA A 588 -22.58 2.07 -1.53
N PHE A 589 -21.63 2.42 -0.67
CA PHE A 589 -20.99 1.48 0.26
C PHE A 589 -20.82 2.10 1.65
N TYR A 590 -20.64 1.22 2.65
CA TYR A 590 -20.35 1.63 4.02
C TYR A 590 -19.34 0.67 4.65
N ARG A 591 -18.08 1.10 4.79
CA ARG A 591 -17.02 0.40 5.51
C ARG A 591 -17.23 0.58 7.01
N TYR A 592 -17.66 -0.46 7.69
CA TYR A 592 -17.68 -0.55 9.14
C TYR A 592 -16.34 -1.09 9.64
N GLN A 593 -15.61 -0.31 10.44
CA GLN A 593 -14.38 -0.74 11.08
C GLN A 593 -14.73 -1.54 12.35
N MET A 594 -14.43 -2.85 12.35
CA MET A 594 -14.78 -3.74 13.47
C MET A 594 -13.70 -3.78 14.54
N THR A 595 -12.44 -3.77 14.09
CA THR A 595 -11.21 -3.58 14.87
C THR A 595 -10.19 -2.87 13.96
N ASP A 596 -9.04 -2.47 14.48
CA ASP A 596 -7.99 -1.81 13.69
C ASP A 596 -7.55 -2.67 12.49
N ASN A 597 -7.56 -4.00 12.66
CA ASN A 597 -7.17 -4.99 11.66
C ASN A 597 -8.32 -5.54 10.80
N ILE A 598 -9.59 -5.26 11.10
CA ILE A 598 -10.74 -5.90 10.45
C ILE A 598 -11.82 -4.88 10.08
N SER A 599 -12.20 -4.83 8.80
CA SER A 599 -13.32 -4.04 8.30
C SER A 599 -14.34 -4.90 7.54
N LEU A 600 -15.60 -4.45 7.54
CA LEU A 600 -16.72 -5.06 6.84
C LEU A 600 -17.41 -3.99 6.01
N THR A 601 -17.42 -4.16 4.68
CA THR A 601 -17.98 -3.21 3.71
C THR A 601 -19.15 -3.84 2.95
N PRO A 602 -20.40 -3.76 3.45
CA PRO A 602 -21.58 -3.87 2.62
C PRO A 602 -21.66 -2.71 1.60
N GLY A 603 -22.22 -3.00 0.43
CA GLY A 603 -22.59 -2.00 -0.55
C GLY A 603 -23.46 -2.54 -1.69
N VAL A 604 -23.94 -1.62 -2.52
CA VAL A 604 -24.78 -1.90 -3.69
C VAL A 604 -24.27 -1.07 -4.87
N ILE A 605 -24.13 -1.72 -6.02
CA ILE A 605 -23.82 -1.09 -7.31
C ILE A 605 -25.03 -1.29 -8.24
N VAL A 606 -25.38 -0.26 -9.01
CA VAL A 606 -26.41 -0.29 -10.04
C VAL A 606 -25.80 0.21 -11.34
N LEU A 607 -25.95 -0.58 -12.41
CA LEU A 607 -25.47 -0.28 -13.76
C LEU A 607 -26.66 -0.18 -14.70
N PHE A 608 -26.88 1.00 -15.28
CA PHE A 608 -27.83 1.20 -16.38
C PHE A 608 -27.08 1.15 -17.72
N GLU A 609 -27.70 0.61 -18.77
CA GLU A 609 -27.12 0.49 -20.13
C GLU A 609 -25.70 -0.14 -20.17
N PRO A 610 -25.43 -1.26 -19.46
CA PRO A 610 -24.12 -1.89 -19.47
C PRO A 610 -23.73 -2.38 -20.88
N ALA A 611 -22.43 -2.58 -21.07
CA ALA A 611 -21.75 -2.67 -22.36
C ALA A 611 -21.96 -1.44 -23.27
N ASN A 612 -22.33 -0.28 -22.70
CA ASN A 612 -22.68 0.94 -23.42
C ASN A 612 -23.80 0.74 -24.47
N ALA A 613 -24.77 -0.15 -24.17
CA ALA A 613 -25.87 -0.47 -25.06
C ALA A 613 -27.23 -0.24 -24.39
N SER A 614 -28.13 0.45 -25.09
CA SER A 614 -29.43 0.88 -24.55
C SER A 614 -30.51 -0.20 -24.53
N GLY A 615 -30.26 -1.36 -25.17
CA GLY A 615 -31.10 -2.56 -25.03
C GLY A 615 -30.82 -3.39 -23.76
N SER A 616 -29.64 -3.23 -23.14
CA SER A 616 -29.21 -4.03 -21.98
C SER A 616 -30.06 -3.82 -20.72
N ASP A 617 -30.34 -4.90 -20.00
CA ASP A 617 -30.97 -4.86 -18.67
C ASP A 617 -30.13 -4.06 -17.66
N THR A 618 -30.82 -3.49 -16.66
CA THR A 618 -30.17 -2.86 -15.51
C THR A 618 -29.64 -3.91 -14.53
N ILE A 619 -28.33 -3.91 -14.28
CA ILE A 619 -27.69 -4.82 -13.32
C ILE A 619 -27.68 -4.17 -11.95
N THR A 620 -28.13 -4.89 -10.92
CA THR A 620 -27.88 -4.52 -9.51
C THR A 620 -27.00 -5.60 -8.87
N ILE A 621 -25.85 -5.19 -8.36
CA ILE A 621 -24.91 -6.04 -7.61
C ILE A 621 -25.02 -5.67 -6.13
N GLY A 622 -25.31 -6.65 -5.28
CA GLY A 622 -25.17 -6.53 -3.83
C GLY A 622 -23.89 -7.23 -3.38
N ALA A 623 -23.03 -6.54 -2.63
CA ALA A 623 -21.73 -7.07 -2.23
C ALA A 623 -21.42 -6.81 -0.74
N LEU A 624 -20.65 -7.72 -0.16
CA LEU A 624 -20.18 -7.68 1.23
C LEU A 624 -18.71 -8.10 1.27
N ARG A 625 -17.82 -7.11 1.29
CA ARG A 625 -16.37 -7.28 1.40
C ARG A 625 -15.96 -7.33 2.87
N THR A 626 -15.32 -8.39 3.32
CA THR A 626 -14.62 -8.46 4.61
C THR A 626 -13.13 -8.34 4.35
N THR A 627 -12.45 -7.40 5.00
CA THR A 627 -11.01 -7.15 4.79
C THR A 627 -10.26 -7.26 6.11
N PHE A 628 -9.25 -8.13 6.12
CA PHE A 628 -8.27 -8.30 7.19
C PHE A 628 -6.95 -7.63 6.76
N ARG A 629 -6.33 -6.82 7.63
CA ARG A 629 -5.02 -6.18 7.43
C ARG A 629 -4.11 -6.49 8.64
N PHE A 630 -2.86 -6.92 8.41
CA PHE A 630 -1.91 -7.30 9.47
C PHE A 630 -0.44 -7.09 9.07
#